data_AF-A0A1V5QMP7-F1
#
_entry.id   AF-A0A1V5QMP7-F1
#
_cell.length_a   1.000
_cell.length_b   1.000
_cell.length_c   1.000
_cell.angle_alpha   90.00
_cell.angle_beta   90.00
_cell.angle_gamma   90.00
#
_symmetry.space_group_name_H-M   'P 1'
#
loop_
_entity.id
_entity.type
_entity.pdbx_description
1 polymer ?
#
loop_
_entity_poly.entity_id
_entity_poly.type
_entity_poly.pdbx_seq_one_letter_code
_entity_poly.pdbx_strand_id
1 'polypeptide(L)'
;MSYGRMFASGYVGTTASTVAKELLHVLCSSSHVIAVHEVSVSARSTVSQYMTVGLAFAGTTNGPGATCAIVPLAQGQTTCSGNVYGVASSNATGLTYVYKEAVNVLNGFHWIPTPECRPIIKPGGRFVVRRETAVTDDMALDVHISFEEIG
;
A
#
# COMPACT_ATOMS: atom_id res chain seq x y z
N MET A 1 1.72 27.76 3.11
CA MET A 1 1.05 26.44 3.06
C MET A 1 1.50 25.71 4.31
N SER A 2 0.57 25.29 5.17
CA SER A 2 0.95 24.41 6.29
C SER A 2 1.29 23.05 5.68
N TYR A 3 2.49 22.53 5.93
CA TYR A 3 2.89 21.19 5.49
C TYR A 3 1.98 20.15 6.16
N GLY A 4 1.63 19.07 5.45
CA GLY A 4 0.89 17.95 6.03
C GLY A 4 1.76 17.11 6.98
N ARG A 5 1.13 16.21 7.73
CA ARG A 5 1.80 15.31 8.68
C ARG A 5 2.25 14.04 7.96
N MET A 6 3.55 13.72 8.06
CA MET A 6 4.16 12.59 7.35
C MET A 6 4.13 11.32 8.21
N PHE A 7 3.75 10.21 7.61
CA PHE A 7 3.63 8.92 8.26
C PHE A 7 4.24 7.80 7.39
N ALA A 8 4.63 6.72 8.05
CA ALA A 8 5.00 5.47 7.41
C ALA A 8 4.20 4.31 8.02
N SER A 9 3.92 3.29 7.21
CA SER A 9 3.29 2.05 7.66
C SER A 9 3.71 0.88 6.77
N GLY A 10 3.41 -0.32 7.21
CA GLY A 10 3.82 -1.53 6.53
C GLY A 10 3.88 -2.74 7.45
N TYR A 11 4.47 -3.82 6.93
CA TYR A 11 4.78 -5.03 7.67
C TYR A 11 6.01 -5.71 7.09
N VAL A 12 6.59 -6.61 7.86
CA VAL A 12 7.76 -7.41 7.50
C VAL A 12 7.45 -8.87 7.76
N GLY A 13 7.77 -9.73 6.80
CA GLY A 13 7.70 -11.18 6.94
C GLY A 13 6.29 -11.77 6.91
N THR A 14 5.29 -11.04 6.39
CA THR A 14 3.92 -11.55 6.30
C THR A 14 3.78 -12.45 5.08
N THR A 15 3.37 -13.70 5.30
CA THR A 15 3.11 -14.64 4.21
C THR A 15 1.86 -14.24 3.42
N ALA A 16 2.01 -14.04 2.11
CA ALA A 16 0.90 -13.87 1.20
C ALA A 16 0.69 -15.15 0.38
N SER A 17 -0.57 -15.61 0.31
CA SER A 17 -0.98 -16.77 -0.50
C SER A 17 -0.58 -16.60 -1.97
N THR A 18 -0.43 -17.66 -2.75
CA THR A 18 -0.10 -17.64 -4.19
C THR A 18 -1.04 -16.84 -5.11
N VAL A 19 -2.30 -16.63 -4.74
CA VAL A 19 -3.30 -15.97 -5.63
C VAL A 19 -3.15 -14.45 -5.67
N ALA A 20 -3.70 -13.78 -6.69
CA ALA A 20 -3.70 -12.31 -6.75
C ALA A 20 -4.38 -11.71 -5.49
N LYS A 21 -3.64 -10.87 -4.75
CA LYS A 21 -4.04 -10.36 -3.44
C LYS A 21 -3.63 -8.93 -3.22
N GLU A 22 -4.50 -8.17 -2.57
CA GLU A 22 -4.14 -6.89 -1.96
C GLU A 22 -3.16 -7.13 -0.83
N LEU A 23 -1.98 -6.56 -0.99
CA LEU A 23 -0.88 -6.67 -0.05
C LEU A 23 -1.00 -5.62 1.04
N LEU A 24 -1.47 -4.42 0.69
CA LEU A 24 -1.66 -3.32 1.61
C LEU A 24 -2.83 -2.46 1.18
N HIS A 25 -3.59 -1.94 2.15
CA HIS A 25 -4.74 -1.10 1.92
C HIS A 25 -4.71 0.13 2.84
N VAL A 26 -4.70 1.32 2.25
CA VAL A 26 -4.80 2.60 2.96
C VAL A 26 -6.25 3.08 2.88
N LEU A 27 -6.84 3.33 4.04
CA LEU A 27 -8.14 3.96 4.20
C LEU A 27 -7.95 5.37 4.74
N CYS A 28 -8.37 6.36 3.96
CA CYS A 28 -8.37 7.74 4.39
C CYS A 28 -9.54 8.01 5.35
N SER A 29 -9.33 8.86 6.36
CA SER A 29 -10.42 9.32 7.22
C SER A 29 -11.43 10.17 6.46
N SER A 30 -12.61 10.40 7.04
CA SER A 30 -13.64 11.22 6.42
C SER A 30 -13.35 12.74 6.44
N SER A 31 -12.30 13.17 7.14
CA SER A 31 -11.99 14.59 7.36
C SER A 31 -10.71 15.08 6.69
N HIS A 32 -9.79 14.19 6.35
CA HIS A 32 -8.48 14.55 5.78
C HIS A 32 -8.32 13.95 4.38
N VAL A 33 -7.30 14.39 3.65
CA VAL A 33 -6.81 13.69 2.45
C VAL A 33 -5.44 13.09 2.71
N ILE A 34 -5.10 12.03 1.98
CA ILE A 34 -3.79 11.39 2.08
C ILE A 34 -3.09 11.46 0.73
N ALA A 35 -1.87 12.00 0.71
CA ALA A 35 -0.98 11.95 -0.45
C ALA A 35 0.02 10.79 -0.28
N VAL A 36 0.09 9.88 -1.25
CA VAL A 36 1.05 8.77 -1.22
C VAL A 36 2.40 9.23 -1.78
N HIS A 37 3.49 8.99 -1.03
CA HIS A 37 4.85 9.42 -1.37
C HIS A 37 5.77 8.28 -1.80
N GLU A 38 5.57 7.08 -1.28
CA GLU A 38 6.40 5.92 -1.60
C GLU A 38 5.58 4.64 -1.42
N VAL A 39 5.80 3.67 -2.28
CA VAL A 39 5.40 2.29 -2.05
C VAL A 39 6.58 1.38 -2.37
N SER A 40 6.89 0.45 -1.48
CA SER A 40 7.82 -0.63 -1.77
C SER A 40 7.26 -1.99 -1.36
N VAL A 41 7.56 -3.00 -2.17
CA VAL A 41 7.19 -4.40 -1.96
C VAL A 41 8.43 -5.22 -2.24
N SER A 42 8.88 -5.99 -1.27
CA SER A 42 9.96 -6.95 -1.45
C SER A 42 9.52 -8.33 -0.98
N ALA A 43 10.11 -9.36 -1.57
CA ALA A 43 9.78 -10.73 -1.28
C ALA A 43 11.01 -11.48 -0.78
N ARG A 44 10.80 -12.34 0.21
CA ARG A 44 11.81 -13.28 0.70
C ARG A 44 11.64 -14.58 -0.07
N SER A 45 12.17 -14.60 -1.28
CA SER A 45 12.13 -15.75 -2.18
C SER A 45 13.54 -16.07 -2.68
N THR A 46 13.82 -17.34 -2.93
CA THR A 46 15.01 -17.81 -3.67
C THR A 46 14.66 -18.21 -5.11
N VAL A 47 13.38 -18.15 -5.48
CA VAL A 47 12.87 -18.54 -6.79
C VAL A 47 12.64 -17.29 -7.63
N SER A 48 13.24 -17.29 -8.83
CA SER A 48 13.02 -16.26 -9.85
C SER A 48 11.66 -16.49 -10.52
N GLN A 49 10.76 -15.54 -10.36
CA GLN A 49 9.45 -15.53 -11.01
C GLN A 49 8.96 -14.10 -11.14
N TYR A 50 8.00 -13.88 -12.03
CA TYR A 50 7.42 -12.56 -12.24
C TYR A 50 6.18 -12.36 -11.38
N MET A 51 6.05 -11.16 -10.82
CA MET A 51 4.82 -10.68 -10.24
C MET A 51 4.47 -9.31 -10.81
N THR A 52 3.19 -9.05 -11.05
CA THR A 52 2.74 -7.71 -11.39
C THR A 52 2.24 -7.00 -10.15
N VAL A 53 2.84 -5.86 -9.82
CA VAL A 53 2.40 -4.99 -8.73
C VAL A 53 1.54 -3.87 -9.30
N GLY A 54 0.35 -3.70 -8.73
CA GLY A 54 -0.62 -2.67 -9.10
C GLY A 54 -0.87 -1.73 -7.94
N LEU A 55 -0.94 -0.43 -8.25
CA LEU A 55 -1.31 0.65 -7.35
C LEU A 55 -2.64 1.22 -7.84
N ALA A 56 -3.68 1.19 -7.01
CA ALA A 56 -5.02 1.59 -7.46
C ALA A 56 -5.83 2.29 -6.36
N PHE A 57 -6.71 3.19 -6.78
CA PHE A 57 -7.83 3.60 -5.94
C PHE A 57 -8.90 2.51 -5.95
N ALA A 58 -9.55 2.29 -4.80
CA ALA A 58 -10.59 1.27 -4.66
C ALA A 58 -11.96 1.88 -4.33
N GLY A 59 -13.01 1.40 -4.99
CA GLY A 59 -14.39 1.86 -4.77
C GLY A 59 -15.03 1.28 -3.51
N THR A 60 -14.64 0.07 -3.11
CA THR A 60 -15.18 -0.65 -1.95
C THR A 60 -14.07 -1.17 -1.03
N THR A 61 -14.43 -1.64 0.16
CA THR A 61 -13.57 -2.50 0.97
C THR A 61 -14.20 -3.88 1.02
N ASN A 62 -13.38 -4.92 0.98
CA ASN A 62 -13.84 -6.27 1.25
C ASN A 62 -12.79 -6.98 2.09
N GLY A 63 -13.11 -7.41 3.31
CA GLY A 63 -12.19 -8.17 4.16
C GLY A 63 -10.77 -7.58 4.26
N PRO A 64 -10.60 -6.34 4.74
CA PRO A 64 -9.26 -5.76 4.89
C PRO A 64 -8.45 -6.63 5.86
N GLY A 65 -7.14 -6.71 5.64
CA GLY A 65 -6.24 -7.46 6.50
C GLY A 65 -6.16 -6.88 7.92
N ALA A 66 -5.26 -7.43 8.75
CA ALA A 66 -4.97 -6.86 10.06
C ALA A 66 -4.48 -5.41 9.94
N THR A 67 -4.80 -4.56 10.91
CA THR A 67 -4.31 -3.18 10.94
C THR A 67 -2.81 -3.15 11.15
N CYS A 68 -2.11 -2.41 10.30
CA CYS A 68 -0.69 -2.13 10.42
C CYS A 68 -0.46 -0.95 11.35
N ALA A 69 0.65 -0.97 12.10
CA ALA A 69 1.07 0.18 12.88
C ALA A 69 1.40 1.36 11.95
N ILE A 70 0.97 2.56 12.33
CA ILE A 70 1.32 3.81 11.64
C ILE A 70 2.29 4.57 12.52
N VAL A 71 3.44 4.95 11.96
CA VAL A 71 4.51 5.64 12.66
C VAL A 71 4.64 7.05 12.11
N PRO A 72 4.55 8.11 12.94
CA PRO A 72 4.84 9.46 12.51
C PRO A 72 6.31 9.64 12.16
N LEU A 73 6.61 10.31 11.05
CA LEU A 73 7.97 10.56 10.59
C LEU A 73 8.60 11.81 11.22
N ALA A 74 7.82 12.62 11.96
CA ALA A 74 8.38 13.65 12.84
C ALA A 74 7.95 13.40 14.29
N GLN A 75 8.90 13.60 15.22
CA GLN A 75 8.64 13.42 16.64
C GLN A 75 7.61 14.42 17.17
N GLY A 76 6.79 13.98 18.13
CA GLY A 76 5.76 14.81 18.75
C GLY A 76 4.52 15.04 17.88
N GLN A 77 4.46 14.45 16.68
CA GLN A 77 3.26 14.50 15.85
C GLN A 77 2.14 13.63 16.44
N THR A 78 0.94 14.17 16.40
CA THR A 78 -0.32 13.45 16.65
C THR A 78 -0.48 12.27 15.69
N THR A 79 -1.24 11.26 16.11
CA THR A 79 -1.56 10.08 15.30
C THR A 79 -2.27 10.43 13.99
N CYS A 80 -2.03 9.63 12.96
CA CYS A 80 -2.79 9.68 11.71
C CYS A 80 -4.26 9.34 11.99
N SER A 81 -5.18 10.00 11.29
CA SER A 81 -6.62 9.74 11.38
C SER A 81 -7.08 8.60 10.46
N GLY A 82 -6.29 8.27 9.43
CA GLY A 82 -6.51 7.14 8.55
C GLY A 82 -5.99 5.81 9.11
N ASN A 83 -6.32 4.72 8.41
CA ASN A 83 -5.89 3.37 8.76
C ASN A 83 -5.12 2.74 7.61
N VAL A 84 -4.15 1.90 7.95
CA VAL A 84 -3.45 1.03 7.01
C VAL A 84 -3.69 -0.42 7.41
N TYR A 85 -4.01 -1.26 6.44
CA TYR A 85 -4.26 -2.68 6.63
C TYR A 85 -3.28 -3.50 5.80
N GLY A 86 -2.89 -4.65 6.30
CA GLY A 86 -2.02 -5.60 5.61
C GLY A 86 -2.76 -6.45 4.58
N VAL A 87 -2.23 -7.67 4.36
CA VAL A 87 -2.73 -8.60 3.35
C VAL A 87 -4.23 -8.88 3.53
N ALA A 88 -5.02 -8.60 2.50
CA ALA A 88 -6.47 -8.71 2.57
C ALA A 88 -6.95 -10.17 2.49
N SER A 89 -7.98 -10.51 3.27
CA SER A 89 -8.63 -11.82 3.19
C SER A 89 -9.46 -11.95 1.90
N SER A 90 -9.98 -10.84 1.40
CA SER A 90 -10.64 -10.70 0.10
C SER A 90 -10.23 -9.40 -0.58
N ASN A 91 -10.25 -9.33 -1.91
CA ASN A 91 -9.84 -8.10 -2.62
C ASN A 91 -11.02 -7.12 -2.73
N ALA A 92 -10.72 -5.83 -2.68
CA ALA A 92 -11.63 -4.75 -3.03
C ALA A 92 -12.01 -4.77 -4.53
N THR A 93 -13.06 -4.02 -4.86
CA THR A 93 -13.59 -3.87 -6.22
C THR A 93 -13.65 -2.41 -6.66
N GLY A 94 -13.88 -2.17 -7.95
CA GLY A 94 -13.91 -0.84 -8.53
C GLY A 94 -12.53 -0.19 -8.54
N LEU A 95 -11.54 -0.90 -9.08
CA LEU A 95 -10.15 -0.47 -9.10
C LEU A 95 -9.88 0.51 -10.24
N THR A 96 -9.33 1.67 -9.90
CA THR A 96 -8.79 2.64 -10.86
C THR A 96 -7.28 2.70 -10.68
N TYR A 97 -6.54 2.09 -11.61
CA TYR A 97 -5.08 1.99 -11.51
C TYR A 97 -4.41 3.35 -11.74
N VAL A 98 -3.47 3.65 -10.85
CA VAL A 98 -2.54 4.77 -10.95
C VAL A 98 -1.26 4.30 -11.65
N TYR A 99 -0.77 3.12 -11.25
CA TYR A 99 0.47 2.55 -11.76
C TYR A 99 0.40 1.02 -11.73
N LYS A 100 1.05 0.35 -12.67
CA LYS A 100 1.13 -1.10 -12.73
C LYS A 100 2.37 -1.53 -13.48
N GLU A 101 3.13 -2.45 -12.91
CA GLU A 101 4.40 -2.92 -13.47
C GLU A 101 4.63 -4.40 -13.15
N ALA A 102 5.20 -5.13 -14.11
CA ALA A 102 5.69 -6.48 -13.89
C ALA A 102 7.15 -6.44 -13.43
N VAL A 103 7.42 -7.02 -12.28
CA VAL A 103 8.76 -7.10 -11.68
C VAL A 103 9.15 -8.54 -11.42
N ASN A 104 10.45 -8.81 -11.37
CA ASN A 104 10.92 -10.07 -10.81
C ASN A 104 10.81 -10.02 -9.28
N VAL A 105 10.29 -11.08 -8.67
CA VAL A 105 10.12 -11.22 -7.23
C VAL A 105 11.44 -11.02 -6.46
N LEU A 106 12.59 -11.41 -7.05
CA LEU A 106 13.91 -11.26 -6.44
C LEU A 106 14.42 -9.81 -6.42
N ASN A 107 13.90 -8.95 -7.31
CA ASN A 107 14.29 -7.54 -7.37
C ASN A 107 13.43 -6.67 -6.45
N GLY A 108 12.20 -7.10 -6.20
CA GLY A 108 11.18 -6.29 -5.54
C GLY A 108 10.64 -5.18 -6.45
N PHE A 109 9.79 -4.36 -5.84
CA PHE A 109 9.13 -3.21 -6.45
C PHE A 109 9.37 -2.00 -5.55
N HIS A 110 9.76 -0.88 -6.14
CA HIS A 110 9.91 0.37 -5.42
C HIS A 110 9.47 1.51 -6.32
N TRP A 111 8.49 2.29 -5.85
CA TRP A 111 7.87 3.35 -6.62
C TRP A 111 7.78 4.62 -5.78
N ILE A 112 8.39 5.68 -6.31
CA ILE A 112 8.35 7.04 -5.75
C ILE A 112 7.84 7.95 -6.87
N PRO A 113 6.57 8.40 -6.82
CA PRO A 113 6.07 9.40 -7.77
C PRO A 113 6.81 10.72 -7.58
N THR A 114 6.91 11.50 -8.65
CA THR A 114 7.30 12.91 -8.52
C THR A 114 6.26 13.66 -7.68
N PRO A 115 6.63 14.75 -6.98
CA PRO A 115 5.73 15.48 -6.09
C PRO A 115 4.39 15.89 -6.73
N GLU A 116 4.38 16.19 -8.02
CA GLU A 116 3.21 16.59 -8.82
C GLU A 116 2.32 15.41 -9.22
N CYS A 117 2.87 14.20 -9.24
CA CYS A 117 2.18 12.97 -9.64
C CYS A 117 1.78 12.09 -8.44
N ARG A 118 1.91 12.61 -7.21
CA ARG A 118 1.50 11.89 -5.99
C ARG A 118 0.01 11.58 -6.03
N PRO A 119 -0.40 10.31 -5.85
CA PRO A 119 -1.80 9.95 -5.74
C PRO A 119 -2.42 10.59 -4.50
N ILE A 120 -3.51 11.33 -4.70
CA ILE A 120 -4.27 11.94 -3.61
C ILE A 120 -5.53 11.11 -3.34
N ILE A 121 -5.58 10.52 -2.16
CA ILE A 121 -6.73 9.78 -1.67
C ILE A 121 -7.71 10.79 -1.06
N LYS A 122 -8.91 10.88 -1.64
CA LYS A 122 -10.01 11.72 -1.13
C LYS A 122 -10.44 11.30 0.28
N PRO A 123 -11.16 12.15 1.03
CA PRO A 123 -11.70 11.76 2.33
C PRO A 123 -12.64 10.55 2.21
N GLY A 124 -12.50 9.57 3.11
CA GLY A 124 -13.18 8.27 3.05
C GLY A 124 -12.78 7.38 1.86
N GLY A 125 -11.83 7.85 1.04
CA GLY A 125 -11.28 7.14 -0.09
C GLY A 125 -10.29 6.07 0.32
N ARG A 126 -9.89 5.26 -0.66
CA ARG A 126 -9.07 4.07 -0.46
C ARG A 126 -8.01 3.95 -1.53
N PHE A 127 -6.86 3.42 -1.14
CA PHE A 127 -5.77 3.08 -2.02
C PHE A 127 -5.25 1.70 -1.68
N VAL A 128 -5.01 0.87 -2.69
CA VAL A 128 -4.53 -0.50 -2.52
C VAL A 128 -3.22 -0.71 -3.27
N VAL A 129 -2.32 -1.44 -2.62
CA VAL A 129 -1.12 -2.02 -3.22
C VAL A 129 -1.41 -3.51 -3.40
N ARG A 130 -1.35 -3.99 -4.63
CA ARG A 130 -1.84 -5.33 -4.97
C ARG A 130 -0.85 -6.11 -5.81
N ARG A 131 -0.74 -7.41 -5.53
CA ARG A 131 -0.21 -8.36 -6.49
C ARG A 131 -1.33 -8.81 -7.41
N GLU A 132 -1.15 -8.53 -8.69
CA GLU A 132 -2.15 -8.70 -9.75
C GLU A 132 -2.12 -10.10 -10.36
N THR A 133 -0.96 -10.74 -10.30
CA THR A 133 -0.74 -12.09 -10.82
C THR A 133 -0.61 -13.10 -9.70
N ALA A 134 -0.92 -14.36 -10.02
CA ALA A 134 -0.56 -15.47 -9.15
C ALA A 134 0.95 -15.74 -9.23
N VAL A 135 1.52 -16.27 -8.15
CA VAL A 135 2.89 -16.79 -8.08
C VAL A 135 2.83 -18.29 -7.80
N THR A 136 3.95 -18.99 -8.00
CA THR A 136 4.00 -20.45 -7.85
C THR A 136 3.91 -20.89 -6.40
N ASP A 137 4.55 -20.14 -5.49
CA ASP A 137 4.69 -20.51 -4.08
C ASP A 137 4.31 -19.36 -3.15
N ASP A 138 3.80 -19.72 -1.97
CA ASP A 138 3.59 -18.76 -0.89
C ASP A 138 4.95 -18.17 -0.48
N MET A 139 4.97 -16.86 -0.28
CA MET A 139 6.20 -16.15 0.06
C MET A 139 5.93 -15.10 1.14
N ALA A 140 6.91 -14.93 2.02
CA ALA A 140 6.92 -13.82 2.97
C ALA A 140 7.25 -12.52 2.23
N LEU A 141 6.40 -11.52 2.44
CA LEU A 141 6.52 -10.21 1.84
C LEU A 141 6.78 -9.16 2.90
N ASP A 142 7.61 -8.19 2.54
CA ASP A 142 7.81 -6.95 3.29
C ASP A 142 7.21 -5.84 2.43
N VAL A 143 6.27 -5.08 2.99
CA VAL A 143 5.58 -3.99 2.28
C VAL A 143 5.69 -2.73 3.12
N HIS A 144 6.08 -1.63 2.48
CA HIS A 144 6.21 -0.32 3.09
C HIS A 144 5.48 0.73 2.25
N ILE A 145 4.89 1.71 2.95
CA ILE A 145 4.27 2.88 2.36
C ILE A 145 4.61 4.11 3.21
N SER A 146 4.98 5.20 2.54
CA SER A 146 5.06 6.53 3.15
C SER A 146 4.01 7.46 2.56
N PHE A 147 3.39 8.26 3.41
CA PHE A 147 2.26 9.10 3.02
C PHE A 147 2.12 10.33 3.91
N GLU A 148 1.41 11.33 3.41
CA GLU A 148 1.16 12.61 4.07
C GLU A 148 -0.34 12.79 4.29
N GLU A 149 -0.75 13.05 5.53
CA GLU A 149 -2.11 13.49 5.85
C GLU A 149 -2.18 15.01 5.77
N ILE A 150 -3.09 15.52 4.93
CA ILE A 150 -3.28 16.95 4.66
C ILE A 150 -4.69 17.34 5.09
N GLY A 151 -4.80 18.46 5.81
CA GLY A 151 -6.05 19.04 6.31
C GLY A 151 -6.18 18.87 7.81
#